data_AF-A0A937J214-F1
#
_entry.id   AF-A0A937J214-F1
#
_cell.length_a   1.000
_cell.length_b   1.000
_cell.length_c   1.000
_cell.angle_alpha   90.00
_cell.angle_beta   90.00
_cell.angle_gamma   90.00
#
_symmetry.space_group_name_H-M   'P 1'
#
loop_
_entity.id
_entity.type
_entity.pdbx_description
1 polymer ?
#
loop_
_entity_poly.entity_id
_entity_poly.type
_entity_poly.pdbx_seq_one_letter_code
_entity_poly.pdbx_strand_id
1 'polypeptide(L)'
;RHRPIGIGVQGLADAFILMRQAFESKEAKQLNKDIFETIYYAALTASKDLAIEKGTYESYKGSPVSKGILQFDMWNVKPSDRWEWDLLREEIQKNGVRNSLLVAPMPTASTAQILGNNECFEPYTSNIYTRRVLSGEFIIVNKHLLRDLVKLGIWDDRLKNKLMSSNGSIQNIDEIPENIKNLYKTAWEISQKVLLDMAADRGAFIDQSQSLNIFMENANFAKLTSMHFYGWKAGLKTGMYYLRTKSATDAIKFTLDKEAMSEPTAKVEEVVEVVKK
;
A
#
# COMPACT_ATOMS: atom_id res chain seq x y z
N ARG A 1 -5.31 10.82 -32.74
CA ARG A 1 -4.04 11.40 -32.27
C ARG A 1 -3.19 10.51 -31.35
N HIS A 2 -3.33 10.53 -30.00
CA HIS A 2 -2.30 9.96 -29.10
C HIS A 2 -2.61 8.56 -28.52
N ARG A 3 -3.89 8.20 -28.35
CA ARG A 3 -4.34 6.91 -27.78
C ARG A 3 -3.71 6.55 -26.41
N PRO A 4 -3.59 7.47 -25.43
CA PRO A 4 -3.13 7.10 -24.09
C PRO A 4 -4.16 6.21 -23.38
N ILE A 5 -3.68 5.32 -22.52
CA ILE A 5 -4.49 4.55 -21.56
C ILE A 5 -3.84 4.67 -20.18
N GLY A 6 -4.51 4.23 -19.11
CA GLY A 6 -3.96 4.22 -17.76
C GLY A 6 -4.27 2.92 -17.05
N ILE A 7 -3.30 1.99 -17.03
CA ILE A 7 -3.33 0.77 -16.25
C ILE A 7 -2.86 1.09 -14.83
N GLY A 8 -3.65 0.70 -13.85
CA GLY A 8 -3.29 0.84 -12.43
C GLY A 8 -3.33 -0.49 -11.71
N VAL A 9 -3.21 -0.43 -10.38
CA VAL A 9 -3.24 -1.60 -9.49
C VAL A 9 -4.22 -1.33 -8.34
N GLN A 10 -4.51 -2.39 -7.60
CA GLN A 10 -5.18 -2.34 -6.30
C GLN A 10 -4.73 -3.58 -5.50
N GLY A 11 -4.82 -3.50 -4.17
CA GLY A 11 -4.46 -4.60 -3.30
C GLY A 11 -2.96 -4.86 -3.16
N LEU A 12 -2.09 -3.85 -3.33
CA LEU A 12 -0.66 -4.04 -3.09
C LEU A 12 -0.36 -4.43 -1.64
N ALA A 13 -1.03 -3.78 -0.68
CA ALA A 13 -0.87 -4.14 0.73
C ALA A 13 -1.41 -5.55 1.03
N ASP A 14 -2.52 -5.96 0.39
CA ASP A 14 -2.99 -7.35 0.48
C ASP A 14 -1.94 -8.32 -0.03
N ALA A 15 -1.32 -8.04 -1.19
CA ALA A 15 -0.28 -8.88 -1.77
C ALA A 15 0.91 -9.04 -0.81
N PHE A 16 1.40 -7.95 -0.23
CA PHE A 16 2.47 -8.01 0.78
C PHE A 16 2.08 -8.84 2.00
N ILE A 17 0.87 -8.65 2.53
CA ILE A 17 0.38 -9.41 3.68
C ILE A 17 0.26 -10.91 3.36
N LEU A 18 -0.28 -11.26 2.20
CA LEU A 18 -0.43 -12.65 1.74
C LEU A 18 0.94 -13.32 1.53
N MET A 19 1.94 -12.56 1.08
CA MET A 19 3.32 -13.02 0.92
C MET A 19 4.13 -12.97 2.23
N ARG A 20 3.52 -12.56 3.35
CA ARG A 20 4.18 -12.40 4.67
C ARG A 20 5.34 -11.41 4.65
N GLN A 21 5.23 -10.36 3.85
CA GLN A 21 6.21 -9.30 3.73
C GLN A 21 5.67 -8.04 4.40
N ALA A 22 6.35 -7.54 5.44
CA ALA A 22 6.02 -6.23 6.01
C ALA A 22 6.23 -5.14 4.94
N PHE A 23 5.39 -4.10 4.94
CA PHE A 23 5.44 -3.06 3.90
C PHE A 23 6.83 -2.40 3.76
N GLU A 24 7.55 -2.26 4.87
CA GLU A 24 8.88 -1.64 4.92
C GLU A 24 10.05 -2.60 4.64
N SER A 25 9.75 -3.90 4.49
CA SER A 25 10.75 -4.95 4.28
C SER A 25 11.48 -4.81 2.94
N LYS A 26 12.68 -5.38 2.85
CA LYS A 26 13.46 -5.37 1.59
C LYS A 26 12.74 -6.18 0.52
N GLU A 27 12.10 -7.26 0.94
CA GLU A 27 11.34 -8.19 0.12
C GLU A 27 10.13 -7.48 -0.51
N ALA A 28 9.36 -6.70 0.27
CA ALA A 28 8.24 -5.91 -0.26
C ALA A 28 8.70 -4.82 -1.25
N LYS A 29 9.85 -4.17 -0.97
CA LYS A 29 10.45 -3.20 -1.90
C LYS A 29 10.87 -3.84 -3.22
N GLN A 30 11.44 -5.04 -3.18
CA GLN A 30 11.78 -5.77 -4.39
C GLN A 30 10.54 -6.22 -5.14
N LEU A 31 9.55 -6.80 -4.45
CA LEU A 31 8.30 -7.22 -5.05
C LEU A 31 7.55 -6.04 -5.70
N ASN A 32 7.61 -4.86 -5.10
CA ASN A 32 7.10 -3.62 -5.72
C ASN A 32 7.76 -3.35 -7.08
N LYS A 33 9.09 -3.41 -7.19
CA LYS A 33 9.78 -3.23 -8.48
C LYS A 33 9.33 -4.27 -9.49
N ASP A 34 9.35 -5.54 -9.08
CA ASP A 34 9.01 -6.67 -9.94
C ASP A 34 7.60 -6.59 -10.51
N ILE A 35 6.62 -6.18 -9.69
CA ILE A 35 5.22 -5.99 -10.12
C ILE A 35 5.13 -4.92 -11.20
N PHE A 36 5.69 -3.73 -10.96
CA PHE A 36 5.54 -2.61 -11.89
C PHE A 36 6.39 -2.77 -13.14
N GLU A 37 7.57 -3.37 -13.03
CA GLU A 37 8.38 -3.79 -14.17
C GLU A 37 7.59 -4.75 -15.07
N THR A 38 6.95 -5.76 -14.48
CA THR A 38 6.12 -6.74 -15.20
C THR A 38 4.91 -6.10 -15.87
N ILE A 39 4.19 -5.21 -15.16
CA ILE A 39 3.04 -4.50 -15.74
C ILE A 39 3.46 -3.67 -16.94
N TYR A 40 4.57 -2.94 -16.84
CA TYR A 40 5.06 -2.11 -17.92
C TYR A 40 5.52 -2.92 -19.13
N TYR A 41 6.26 -4.02 -18.89
CA TYR A 41 6.69 -4.95 -19.93
C TYR A 41 5.49 -5.53 -20.69
N ALA A 42 4.51 -6.06 -19.95
CA ALA A 42 3.31 -6.65 -20.53
C ALA A 42 2.47 -5.62 -21.31
N ALA A 43 2.32 -4.41 -20.77
CA ALA A 43 1.57 -3.34 -21.43
C ALA A 43 2.23 -2.88 -22.74
N LEU A 44 3.57 -2.75 -22.76
CA LEU A 44 4.33 -2.42 -23.96
C LEU A 44 4.24 -3.53 -25.00
N THR A 45 4.37 -4.80 -24.56
CA THR A 45 4.23 -5.97 -25.43
C THR A 45 2.89 -5.98 -26.14
N ALA A 46 1.79 -5.87 -25.38
CA ALA A 46 0.45 -5.83 -25.95
C ALA A 46 0.20 -4.59 -26.85
N SER A 47 0.76 -3.44 -26.48
CA SER A 47 0.67 -2.22 -27.29
C SER A 47 1.42 -2.35 -28.61
N LYS A 48 2.56 -3.05 -28.62
CA LYS A 48 3.31 -3.40 -29.83
C LYS A 48 2.53 -4.41 -30.69
N ASP A 49 1.95 -5.46 -30.09
CA ASP A 49 1.12 -6.43 -30.84
C ASP A 49 -0.06 -5.74 -31.55
N LEU A 50 -0.75 -4.83 -30.84
CA LEU A 50 -1.82 -4.03 -31.45
C LEU A 50 -1.32 -3.07 -32.53
N ALA A 51 -0.05 -2.65 -32.50
CA ALA A 51 0.54 -1.81 -33.55
C ALA A 51 0.82 -2.61 -34.82
N ILE A 52 1.20 -3.89 -34.70
CA ILE A 52 1.35 -4.81 -35.83
C ILE A 52 0.01 -4.96 -36.55
N GLU A 53 -1.07 -5.15 -35.81
CA GLU A 53 -2.41 -5.33 -36.39
C GLU A 53 -3.03 -4.04 -36.94
N LYS A 54 -2.88 -2.92 -36.22
CA LYS A 54 -3.71 -1.71 -36.42
C LYS A 54 -2.90 -0.46 -36.78
N GLY A 55 -1.58 -0.61 -36.92
CA GLY A 55 -0.62 0.49 -37.05
C GLY A 55 -0.38 1.24 -35.74
N THR A 56 0.66 2.08 -35.70
CA THR A 56 0.98 2.90 -34.53
C THR A 56 -0.09 3.97 -34.25
N TYR A 57 -0.05 4.61 -33.07
CA TYR A 57 -0.80 5.86 -32.90
C TYR A 57 -0.24 6.97 -33.81
N GLU A 58 -1.07 7.94 -34.16
CA GLU A 58 -0.80 8.97 -35.20
C GLU A 58 0.46 9.81 -34.95
N SER A 59 0.80 10.03 -33.67
CA SER A 59 1.92 10.87 -33.22
C SER A 59 3.09 10.06 -32.67
N TYR A 60 3.22 8.79 -33.10
CA TYR A 60 4.30 7.91 -32.65
C TYR A 60 5.67 8.37 -33.14
N LYS A 61 5.79 8.75 -34.42
CA LYS A 61 7.06 9.18 -35.01
C LYS A 61 7.61 10.41 -34.28
N GLY A 62 8.85 10.31 -33.81
CA GLY A 62 9.55 11.36 -33.08
C GLY A 62 9.40 11.28 -31.55
N SER A 63 8.48 10.45 -31.05
CA SER A 63 8.38 10.16 -29.61
C SER A 63 9.63 9.47 -29.07
N PRO A 64 9.90 9.53 -27.75
CA PRO A 64 11.02 8.80 -27.16
C PRO A 64 10.97 7.29 -27.42
N VAL A 65 9.79 6.68 -27.33
CA VAL A 65 9.60 5.24 -27.62
C VAL A 65 9.96 4.91 -29.07
N SER A 66 9.67 5.80 -30.03
CA SER A 66 10.13 5.63 -31.43
C SER A 66 11.64 5.70 -31.63
N LYS A 67 12.37 6.18 -30.63
CA LYS A 67 13.83 6.23 -30.58
C LYS A 67 14.41 5.11 -29.69
N GLY A 68 13.59 4.17 -29.23
CA GLY A 68 13.99 3.09 -28.32
C GLY A 68 14.19 3.53 -26.85
N ILE A 69 13.79 4.75 -26.49
CA ILE A 69 13.89 5.28 -25.12
C ILE A 69 12.60 4.94 -24.38
N LEU A 70 12.68 4.03 -23.42
CA LEU A 70 11.58 3.61 -22.56
C LEU A 70 11.58 4.40 -21.25
N GLN A 71 10.55 4.18 -20.41
CA GLN A 71 10.35 4.99 -19.22
C GLN A 71 11.52 4.93 -18.22
N PHE A 72 12.11 3.76 -18.00
CA PHE A 72 13.22 3.60 -17.05
C PHE A 72 14.52 4.24 -17.57
N ASP A 73 14.70 4.31 -18.90
CA ASP A 73 15.84 5.00 -19.51
C ASP A 73 15.81 6.50 -19.17
N MET A 74 14.61 7.11 -19.15
CA MET A 74 14.43 8.52 -18.75
C MET A 74 14.74 8.78 -17.27
N TRP A 75 14.80 7.73 -16.46
CA TRP A 75 15.16 7.78 -15.04
C TRP A 75 16.60 7.33 -14.78
N ASN A 76 17.35 6.95 -15.82
CA ASN A 76 18.65 6.30 -15.70
C ASN A 76 18.64 5.05 -14.82
N VAL A 77 17.54 4.28 -14.89
CA VAL A 77 17.36 3.02 -14.14
C VAL A 77 17.60 1.85 -15.08
N LYS A 78 18.51 0.94 -14.69
CA LYS A 78 18.64 -0.35 -15.36
C LYS A 78 17.54 -1.30 -14.84
N PRO A 79 16.70 -1.89 -15.71
CA PRO A 79 15.71 -2.88 -15.30
C PRO A 79 16.39 -4.18 -14.82
N SER A 80 15.60 -5.10 -14.25
CA SER A 80 16.12 -6.41 -13.86
C SER A 80 16.24 -7.34 -15.06
N ASP A 81 16.90 -8.49 -14.86
CA ASP A 81 17.02 -9.54 -15.88
C ASP A 81 15.77 -10.45 -15.93
N ARG A 82 14.64 -10.02 -15.34
CA ARG A 82 13.39 -10.80 -15.30
C ARG A 82 12.73 -10.90 -16.67
N TRP A 83 12.89 -9.88 -17.50
CA TRP A 83 12.24 -9.76 -18.80
C TRP A 83 13.25 -9.37 -19.88
N GLU A 84 13.02 -9.88 -21.09
CA GLU A 84 13.88 -9.62 -22.25
C GLU A 84 13.62 -8.22 -22.83
N TRP A 85 14.10 -7.18 -22.14
CA TRP A 85 13.88 -5.78 -22.51
C TRP A 85 14.53 -5.39 -23.83
N ASP A 86 15.69 -5.96 -24.14
CA ASP A 86 16.40 -5.67 -25.39
C ASP A 86 15.62 -6.22 -26.60
N LEU A 87 15.13 -7.46 -26.51
CA LEU A 87 14.25 -8.04 -27.54
C LEU A 87 12.97 -7.20 -27.71
N LEU A 88 12.30 -6.83 -26.61
CA LEU A 88 11.09 -6.00 -26.70
C LEU A 88 11.38 -4.62 -27.32
N ARG A 89 12.53 -4.00 -26.99
CA ARG A 89 12.95 -2.72 -27.57
C ARG A 89 13.14 -2.84 -29.08
N GLU A 90 13.81 -3.88 -29.55
CA GLU A 90 13.99 -4.15 -30.98
C GLU A 90 12.64 -4.34 -31.70
N GLU A 91 11.74 -5.13 -31.12
CA GLU A 91 10.41 -5.34 -31.68
C GLU A 91 9.58 -4.04 -31.73
N ILE A 92 9.69 -3.19 -30.71
CA ILE A 92 9.05 -1.87 -30.67
C ILE A 92 9.65 -0.94 -31.73
N GLN A 93 10.96 -0.95 -31.95
CA GLN A 93 11.57 -0.12 -32.98
C GLN A 93 11.13 -0.54 -34.39
N LYS A 94 10.90 -1.86 -34.60
CA LYS A 94 10.43 -2.40 -35.88
C LYS A 94 8.95 -2.11 -36.13
N ASN A 95 8.08 -2.34 -35.13
CA ASN A 95 6.63 -2.36 -35.32
C ASN A 95 5.91 -1.14 -34.73
N GLY A 96 6.58 -0.41 -33.84
CA GLY A 96 6.01 0.66 -33.03
C GLY A 96 5.06 0.16 -31.96
N VAL A 97 4.32 1.11 -31.36
CA VAL A 97 3.31 0.84 -30.33
C VAL A 97 1.99 1.55 -30.64
N ARG A 98 0.89 0.98 -30.17
CA ARG A 98 -0.46 1.47 -30.44
C ARG A 98 -0.92 2.57 -29.50
N ASN A 99 -0.30 2.69 -28.33
CA ASN A 99 -0.67 3.62 -27.27
C ASN A 99 0.54 4.47 -26.88
N SER A 100 0.34 5.78 -26.69
CA SER A 100 1.41 6.70 -26.32
C SER A 100 1.86 6.58 -24.87
N LEU A 101 0.93 6.20 -23.98
CA LEU A 101 1.10 6.08 -22.53
C LEU A 101 0.24 4.90 -22.05
N LEU A 102 0.69 4.21 -21.02
CA LEU A 102 0.18 2.90 -20.64
C LEU A 102 -0.17 2.79 -19.16
N VAL A 103 0.67 3.27 -18.25
CA VAL A 103 0.61 2.95 -16.82
C VAL A 103 0.41 4.22 -16.01
N ALA A 104 -0.66 4.26 -15.22
CA ALA A 104 -1.04 5.38 -14.36
C ALA A 104 -1.82 4.88 -13.13
N PRO A 105 -1.15 4.46 -12.05
CA PRO A 105 -1.81 3.97 -10.85
C PRO A 105 -2.69 5.04 -10.20
N MET A 106 -4.01 4.84 -10.31
CA MET A 106 -5.06 5.77 -9.87
C MET A 106 -5.65 5.38 -8.51
N PRO A 107 -6.37 6.28 -7.82
CA PRO A 107 -7.16 5.90 -6.66
C PRO A 107 -8.21 4.88 -7.08
N THR A 108 -8.34 3.79 -6.31
CA THR A 108 -9.25 2.68 -6.61
C THR A 108 -10.35 2.52 -5.56
N ALA A 109 -10.62 3.54 -4.75
CA ALA A 109 -11.61 3.56 -3.67
C ALA A 109 -12.84 2.65 -3.90
N SER A 110 -13.64 2.94 -4.94
CA SER A 110 -14.86 2.17 -5.21
C SER A 110 -14.59 0.75 -5.70
N THR A 111 -13.64 0.55 -6.62
CA THR A 111 -13.36 -0.77 -7.22
C THR A 111 -12.64 -1.71 -6.27
N ALA A 112 -11.73 -1.19 -5.45
CA ALA A 112 -11.06 -1.90 -4.36
C ALA A 112 -12.06 -2.34 -3.32
N GLN A 113 -13.02 -1.49 -2.95
CA GLN A 113 -14.10 -1.88 -2.06
C GLN A 113 -14.99 -2.99 -2.65
N ILE A 114 -15.34 -2.91 -3.94
CA ILE A 114 -16.14 -3.95 -4.63
C ILE A 114 -15.41 -5.30 -4.62
N LEU A 115 -14.10 -5.30 -4.90
CA LEU A 115 -13.28 -6.52 -4.93
C LEU A 115 -12.78 -6.95 -3.54
N GLY A 116 -13.01 -6.13 -2.52
CA GLY A 116 -12.56 -6.36 -1.15
C GLY A 116 -11.04 -6.26 -0.96
N ASN A 117 -10.35 -5.46 -1.78
CA ASN A 117 -8.91 -5.19 -1.69
C ASN A 117 -8.64 -3.85 -0.98
N ASN A 118 -7.40 -3.64 -0.51
CA ASN A 118 -6.92 -2.32 -0.11
C ASN A 118 -6.71 -1.42 -1.33
N GLU A 119 -6.81 -0.11 -1.11
CA GLU A 119 -6.71 0.86 -2.19
C GLU A 119 -5.31 0.87 -2.82
N CYS A 120 -5.31 0.77 -4.14
CA CYS A 120 -4.17 1.00 -5.03
C CYS A 120 -2.86 0.37 -4.54
N PHE A 121 -1.84 1.21 -4.34
CA PHE A 121 -0.54 0.87 -3.79
C PHE A 121 -0.36 1.37 -2.35
N GLU A 122 -1.44 1.75 -1.67
CA GLU A 122 -1.38 2.32 -0.32
C GLU A 122 -1.21 1.23 0.74
N PRO A 123 -0.55 1.53 1.87
CA PRO A 123 -0.67 0.71 3.07
C PRO A 123 -2.10 0.74 3.63
N TYR A 124 -2.42 -0.21 4.51
CA TYR A 124 -3.66 -0.11 5.28
C TYR A 124 -3.64 1.13 6.16
N THR A 125 -4.65 2.00 6.03
CA THR A 125 -4.77 3.21 6.85
C THR A 125 -5.21 2.93 8.29
N SER A 126 -5.84 1.77 8.51
CA SER A 126 -6.29 1.25 9.79
C SER A 126 -6.48 -0.26 9.70
N ASN A 127 -6.35 -1.01 10.80
CA ASN A 127 -6.80 -2.41 10.81
C ASN A 127 -8.26 -2.57 11.26
N ILE A 128 -8.97 -1.47 11.49
CA ILE A 128 -10.39 -1.46 11.87
C ILE A 128 -11.13 -0.32 11.17
N TYR A 129 -12.30 -0.63 10.60
CA TYR A 129 -13.10 0.28 9.80
C TYR A 129 -14.55 0.24 10.24
N THR A 130 -15.20 1.41 10.32
CA THR A 130 -16.65 1.48 10.53
C THR A 130 -17.34 1.55 9.18
N ARG A 131 -18.18 0.56 8.87
CA ARG A 131 -19.02 0.52 7.68
C ARG A 131 -20.45 0.85 8.05
N ARG A 132 -20.96 1.96 7.53
CA ARG A 132 -22.37 2.36 7.66
C ARG A 132 -23.19 1.71 6.56
N VAL A 133 -24.26 1.01 6.92
CA VAL A 133 -25.28 0.48 6.01
C VAL A 133 -26.66 0.89 6.53
N LEU A 134 -27.71 0.66 5.74
CA LEU A 134 -29.08 1.02 6.12
C LEU A 134 -29.53 0.42 7.46
N SER A 135 -29.01 -0.75 7.82
CA SER A 135 -29.33 -1.46 9.07
C SER A 135 -28.47 -1.06 10.29
N GLY A 136 -27.53 -0.13 10.13
CA GLY A 136 -26.69 0.36 11.23
C GLY A 136 -25.21 0.50 10.88
N GLU A 137 -24.39 0.70 11.91
CA GLU A 137 -22.94 0.79 11.79
C GLU A 137 -22.29 -0.54 12.21
N PHE A 138 -21.42 -1.07 11.35
CA PHE A 138 -20.71 -2.33 11.60
C PHE A 138 -19.22 -2.07 11.66
N ILE A 139 -18.58 -2.65 12.67
CA ILE A 139 -17.12 -2.62 12.82
C ILE A 139 -16.53 -3.79 12.03
N ILE A 140 -15.67 -3.46 11.07
CA ILE A 140 -14.99 -4.42 10.20
C ILE A 140 -13.51 -4.38 10.52
N VAL A 141 -12.98 -5.51 10.97
CA VAL A 141 -11.53 -5.70 11.17
C VAL A 141 -10.89 -6.08 9.83
N ASN A 142 -9.64 -5.67 9.62
CA ASN A 142 -8.84 -6.14 8.49
C ASN A 142 -8.92 -7.68 8.41
N LYS A 143 -9.50 -8.17 7.32
CA LYS A 143 -9.80 -9.60 7.13
C LYS A 143 -8.57 -10.49 7.28
N HIS A 144 -7.39 -9.99 6.90
CA HIS A 144 -6.15 -10.75 7.00
C HIS A 144 -5.65 -10.81 8.44
N LEU A 145 -5.65 -9.66 9.14
CA LEU A 145 -5.30 -9.61 10.57
C LEU A 145 -6.22 -10.51 11.38
N LEU A 146 -7.53 -10.41 11.17
CA LEU A 146 -8.51 -11.24 11.88
C LEU A 146 -8.21 -12.74 11.70
N ARG A 147 -7.92 -13.18 10.47
CA ARG A 147 -7.56 -14.59 10.21
C ARG A 147 -6.29 -15.01 10.95
N ASP A 148 -5.29 -14.15 11.04
CA ASP A 148 -4.06 -14.45 11.75
C ASP A 148 -4.27 -14.49 13.27
N LEU A 149 -5.02 -13.54 13.84
CA LEU A 149 -5.35 -13.53 15.26
C LEU A 149 -6.19 -14.75 15.68
N VAL A 150 -7.13 -15.18 14.83
CA VAL A 150 -7.91 -16.42 15.03
C VAL A 150 -7.00 -17.65 14.95
N LYS A 151 -6.07 -17.71 13.99
CA LYS A 151 -5.11 -18.82 13.89
C LYS A 151 -4.17 -18.90 15.09
N LEU A 152 -3.82 -17.77 15.68
CA LEU A 152 -3.03 -17.69 16.91
C LEU A 152 -3.85 -18.06 18.16
N GLY A 153 -5.17 -18.19 18.06
CA GLY A 153 -6.04 -18.51 19.19
C GLY A 153 -6.22 -17.36 20.19
N ILE A 154 -5.86 -16.12 19.82
CA ILE A 154 -5.90 -14.94 20.69
C ILE A 154 -7.08 -14.00 20.38
N TRP A 155 -7.90 -14.32 19.39
CA TRP A 155 -9.03 -13.48 19.00
C TRP A 155 -10.22 -13.66 19.94
N ASP A 156 -10.49 -12.63 20.75
CA ASP A 156 -11.67 -12.53 21.62
C ASP A 156 -12.23 -11.08 21.64
N ASP A 157 -13.33 -10.88 22.37
CA ASP A 157 -13.95 -9.54 22.50
C ASP A 157 -13.04 -8.54 23.23
N ARG A 158 -12.15 -9.01 24.11
CA ARG A 158 -11.19 -8.15 24.84
C ARG A 158 -10.15 -7.58 23.87
N LEU A 159 -9.58 -8.42 23.00
CA LEU A 159 -8.63 -8.02 21.97
C LEU A 159 -9.29 -7.12 20.93
N LYS A 160 -10.54 -7.41 20.54
CA LYS A 160 -11.34 -6.54 19.67
C LYS A 160 -11.52 -5.14 20.28
N ASN A 161 -11.84 -5.05 21.57
CA ASN A 161 -11.99 -3.78 22.28
C ASN A 161 -10.65 -3.03 22.39
N LYS A 162 -9.53 -3.72 22.62
CA LYS A 162 -8.19 -3.13 22.56
C LYS A 162 -7.91 -2.54 21.18
N LEU A 163 -8.16 -3.29 20.11
CA LEU A 163 -8.00 -2.81 18.73
C LEU A 163 -8.86 -1.56 18.43
N MET A 164 -10.10 -1.53 18.92
CA MET A 164 -10.98 -0.37 18.83
C MET A 164 -10.42 0.83 19.59
N SER A 165 -9.94 0.63 20.82
CA SER A 165 -9.35 1.72 21.62
C SER A 165 -8.12 2.32 20.93
N SER A 166 -7.28 1.48 20.33
CA SER A 166 -6.04 1.85 19.62
C SER A 166 -6.25 2.34 18.18
N ASN A 167 -7.49 2.67 17.77
CA ASN A 167 -7.79 3.17 16.42
C ASN A 167 -7.29 2.23 15.30
N GLY A 168 -7.32 0.91 15.51
CA GLY A 168 -6.84 -0.06 14.54
C GLY A 168 -5.33 -0.28 14.53
N SER A 169 -4.57 0.39 15.40
CA SER A 169 -3.17 0.04 15.66
C SER A 169 -3.10 -1.22 16.53
N ILE A 170 -2.14 -2.08 16.24
CA ILE A 170 -1.81 -3.27 17.05
C ILE A 170 -0.46 -3.16 17.76
N GLN A 171 0.28 -2.07 17.57
CA GLN A 171 1.69 -1.96 18.01
C GLN A 171 1.82 -2.05 19.54
N ASN A 172 0.86 -1.47 20.26
CA ASN A 172 0.84 -1.40 21.72
C ASN A 172 -0.04 -2.48 22.39
N ILE A 173 -0.30 -3.59 21.69
CA ILE A 173 -1.05 -4.72 22.25
C ILE A 173 -0.07 -5.85 22.55
N ASP A 174 0.14 -6.15 23.83
CA ASP A 174 1.19 -7.07 24.28
C ASP A 174 0.93 -8.52 23.85
N GLU A 175 -0.33 -8.93 23.73
CA GLU A 175 -0.69 -10.28 23.31
C GLU A 175 -0.35 -10.59 21.84
N ILE A 176 -0.07 -9.57 21.02
CA ILE A 176 0.19 -9.76 19.59
C ILE A 176 1.71 -9.90 19.34
N PRO A 177 2.18 -10.99 18.71
CA PRO A 177 3.59 -11.19 18.39
C PRO A 177 4.17 -10.10 17.47
N GLU A 178 5.47 -9.83 17.65
CA GLU A 178 6.19 -8.76 16.94
C GLU A 178 6.20 -8.95 15.41
N ASN A 179 6.23 -10.19 14.91
CA ASN A 179 6.14 -10.45 13.47
C ASN A 179 4.76 -10.04 12.89
N ILE A 180 3.68 -10.16 13.66
CA ILE A 180 2.34 -9.71 13.27
C ILE A 180 2.26 -8.18 13.37
N LYS A 181 2.81 -7.58 14.42
CA LYS A 181 2.92 -6.12 14.58
C LYS A 181 3.60 -5.47 13.38
N ASN A 182 4.72 -6.04 12.94
CA ASN A 182 5.45 -5.56 11.76
C ASN A 182 4.67 -5.74 10.45
N LEU A 183 3.92 -6.85 10.30
CA LEU A 183 3.15 -7.12 9.09
C LEU A 183 1.95 -6.17 8.91
N TYR A 184 1.31 -5.77 10.02
CA TYR A 184 0.08 -4.97 10.01
C TYR A 184 0.29 -3.54 10.50
N LYS A 185 1.49 -2.98 10.33
CA LYS A 185 1.70 -1.54 10.52
C LYS A 185 0.75 -0.74 9.64
N THR A 186 0.13 0.27 10.24
CA THR A 186 -0.75 1.18 9.50
C THR A 186 0.06 2.23 8.73
N ALA A 187 -0.59 2.94 7.79
CA ALA A 187 0.03 4.02 7.03
C ALA A 187 0.64 5.14 7.91
N TRP A 188 0.16 5.27 9.15
CA TRP A 188 0.63 6.22 10.16
C TRP A 188 1.90 5.77 10.89
N GLU A 189 2.12 4.45 10.92
CA GLU A 189 3.24 3.80 11.61
C GLU A 189 4.39 3.48 10.64
N ILE A 190 4.13 3.56 9.33
CA ILE A 190 5.11 3.37 8.27
C ILE A 190 5.84 4.68 7.98
N SER A 191 7.16 4.60 7.82
CA SER A 191 7.96 5.76 7.42
C SER A 191 7.52 6.29 6.05
N GLN A 192 7.17 7.57 5.97
CA GLN A 192 6.77 8.21 4.71
C GLN A 192 7.91 8.23 3.70
N LYS A 193 9.18 8.19 4.16
CA LYS A 193 10.34 8.01 3.29
C LYS A 193 10.27 6.68 2.53
N VAL A 194 9.83 5.60 3.19
CA VAL A 194 9.65 4.29 2.53
C VAL A 194 8.61 4.38 1.42
N LEU A 195 7.51 5.10 1.64
CA LEU A 195 6.49 5.28 0.60
C LEU A 195 7.04 6.06 -0.61
N LEU A 196 7.82 7.12 -0.36
CA LEU A 196 8.48 7.89 -1.43
C LEU A 196 9.53 7.05 -2.17
N ASP A 197 10.32 6.25 -1.46
CA ASP A 197 11.31 5.34 -2.04
C ASP A 197 10.63 4.32 -2.96
N MET A 198 9.59 3.65 -2.47
CA MET A 198 8.85 2.66 -3.26
C MET A 198 8.11 3.31 -4.43
N ALA A 199 7.63 4.55 -4.28
CA ALA A 199 7.03 5.33 -5.37
C ALA A 199 8.05 5.67 -6.45
N ALA A 200 9.28 6.03 -6.08
CA ALA A 200 10.36 6.31 -7.03
C ALA A 200 10.81 5.03 -7.74
N ASP A 201 10.98 3.94 -6.99
CA ASP A 201 11.31 2.61 -7.50
C ASP A 201 10.36 2.17 -8.62
N ARG A 202 9.03 2.24 -8.39
CA ARG A 202 8.04 1.92 -9.43
C ARG A 202 7.89 3.01 -10.48
N GLY A 203 8.25 4.25 -10.16
CA GLY A 203 8.17 5.40 -11.06
C GLY A 203 8.99 5.24 -12.34
N ALA A 204 10.09 4.49 -12.27
CA ALA A 204 10.88 4.09 -13.44
C ALA A 204 10.10 3.25 -14.46
N PHE A 205 9.00 2.59 -14.05
CA PHE A 205 8.16 1.75 -14.90
C PHE A 205 6.74 2.34 -15.10
N ILE A 206 6.54 3.62 -14.76
CA ILE A 206 5.26 4.33 -14.90
C ILE A 206 5.44 5.51 -15.85
N ASP A 207 4.91 5.38 -17.06
CA ASP A 207 5.05 6.40 -18.11
C ASP A 207 4.23 7.66 -17.87
N GLN A 208 3.17 7.58 -17.06
CA GLN A 208 2.43 8.75 -16.57
C GLN A 208 2.89 9.15 -15.17
N SER A 209 2.07 8.96 -14.14
CA SER A 209 2.40 9.21 -12.75
C SER A 209 1.54 8.32 -11.85
N GLN A 210 1.58 8.55 -10.54
CA GLN A 210 0.83 7.78 -9.55
C GLN A 210 0.19 8.72 -8.51
N SER A 211 -1.01 8.41 -8.05
CA SER A 211 -1.75 9.21 -7.06
C SER A 211 -1.25 8.98 -5.63
N LEU A 212 -0.06 9.52 -5.32
CA LEU A 212 0.65 9.25 -4.07
C LEU A 212 0.12 10.07 -2.88
N ASN A 213 -0.66 9.46 -2.00
CA ASN A 213 -1.02 10.06 -0.72
C ASN A 213 0.14 9.97 0.30
N ILE A 214 0.24 10.99 1.17
CA ILE A 214 1.19 11.04 2.27
C ILE A 214 0.41 11.12 3.59
N PHE A 215 0.84 10.33 4.57
CA PHE A 215 0.22 10.19 5.89
C PHE A 215 1.16 10.74 6.95
N MET A 216 0.78 11.84 7.60
CA MET A 216 1.68 12.51 8.53
C MET A 216 0.98 12.90 9.82
N GLU A 217 1.37 12.25 10.90
CA GLU A 217 1.00 12.66 12.26
C GLU A 217 1.84 13.87 12.69
N ASN A 218 1.20 14.80 13.41
CA ASN A 218 1.84 16.02 13.90
C ASN A 218 2.61 16.74 12.77
N ALA A 219 1.92 16.96 11.65
CA ALA A 219 2.47 17.62 10.48
C ALA A 219 2.94 19.03 10.84
N ASN A 220 4.15 19.37 10.42
CA ASN A 220 4.75 20.68 10.65
C ASN A 220 5.57 21.10 9.42
N PHE A 221 5.94 22.38 9.36
CA PHE A 221 6.68 22.94 8.22
C PHE A 221 7.96 22.17 7.90
N ALA A 222 8.73 21.76 8.91
CA ALA A 222 9.98 21.04 8.71
C ALA A 222 9.76 19.65 8.08
N LYS A 223 8.79 18.87 8.59
CA LYS A 223 8.45 17.55 8.04
C LYS A 223 7.89 17.65 6.61
N LEU A 224 7.00 18.60 6.36
CA LEU A 224 6.42 18.79 5.02
C LEU A 224 7.47 19.26 4.01
N THR A 225 8.32 20.19 4.40
CA THR A 225 9.41 20.70 3.54
C THR A 225 10.38 19.56 3.20
N SER A 226 10.87 18.82 4.20
CA SER A 226 11.79 17.70 3.96
C SER A 226 11.17 16.61 3.09
N MET A 227 9.90 16.28 3.30
CA MET A 227 9.14 15.31 2.48
C MET A 227 9.05 15.76 1.01
N HIS A 228 8.61 17.00 0.75
CA HIS A 228 8.49 17.53 -0.61
C HIS A 228 9.83 17.58 -1.34
N PHE A 229 10.89 18.08 -0.68
CA PHE A 229 12.23 18.13 -1.26
C PHE A 229 12.81 16.74 -1.50
N TYR A 230 12.48 15.76 -0.64
CA TYR A 230 12.88 14.38 -0.85
C TYR A 230 12.24 13.80 -2.11
N GLY A 231 10.90 13.89 -2.23
CA GLY A 231 10.18 13.40 -3.41
C GLY A 231 10.63 14.07 -4.71
N TRP A 232 10.85 15.38 -4.68
CA TRP A 232 11.38 16.13 -5.83
C TRP A 232 12.79 15.67 -6.23
N LYS A 233 13.71 15.54 -5.27
CA LYS A 233 15.08 15.04 -5.53
C LYS A 233 15.11 13.60 -6.03
N ALA A 234 14.14 12.79 -5.60
CA ALA A 234 13.97 11.42 -6.07
C ALA A 234 13.38 11.33 -7.49
N GLY A 235 13.00 12.46 -8.12
CA GLY A 235 12.47 12.50 -9.48
C GLY A 235 10.96 12.23 -9.59
N LEU A 236 10.22 12.18 -8.46
CA LEU A 236 8.78 11.92 -8.49
C LEU A 236 8.03 12.96 -9.31
N LYS A 237 7.26 12.50 -10.31
CA LYS A 237 6.37 13.34 -11.12
C LYS A 237 5.20 13.90 -10.28
N THR A 238 4.66 13.09 -9.38
CA THR A 238 3.68 13.50 -8.36
C THR A 238 4.32 13.30 -6.99
N GLY A 239 4.77 14.40 -6.37
CA GLY A 239 5.36 14.35 -5.03
C GLY A 239 4.34 14.14 -3.91
N MET A 240 3.09 14.55 -4.11
CA MET A 240 1.97 14.35 -3.18
C MET A 240 0.64 14.56 -3.89
N TYR A 241 -0.35 13.71 -3.61
CA TYR A 241 -1.74 13.86 -4.00
C TYR A 241 -2.54 14.51 -2.86
N TYR A 242 -2.91 13.74 -1.83
CA TYR A 242 -3.40 14.29 -0.57
C TYR A 242 -2.35 14.18 0.54
N LEU A 243 -2.29 15.22 1.36
CA LEU A 243 -1.77 15.12 2.71
C LEU A 243 -2.90 14.66 3.64
N ARG A 244 -2.72 13.50 4.28
CA ARG A 244 -3.61 12.99 5.31
C ARG A 244 -2.95 13.25 6.66
N THR A 245 -3.64 13.96 7.54
CA THR A 245 -3.20 14.25 8.91
C THR A 245 -4.17 13.66 9.92
N LYS A 246 -3.67 13.40 11.13
CA LYS A 246 -4.45 13.12 12.33
C LYS A 246 -4.18 14.21 13.37
N SER A 247 -5.20 14.62 14.11
CA SER A 247 -5.01 15.46 15.29
C SER A 247 -4.25 14.67 16.37
N ALA A 248 -3.37 15.34 17.12
CA ALA A 248 -2.63 14.74 18.22
C ALA A 248 -3.55 14.22 19.35
N THR A 249 -4.74 14.80 19.45
CA THR A 249 -5.79 14.41 20.38
C THR A 249 -6.81 13.54 19.68
N ASP A 250 -6.92 12.29 20.11
CA ASP A 250 -8.08 11.46 19.81
C ASP A 250 -9.31 12.05 20.50
N ALA A 251 -10.43 12.13 19.77
CA ALA A 251 -11.71 12.42 20.42
C ALA A 251 -12.00 11.33 21.46
N ILE A 252 -12.29 11.71 22.69
CA ILE A 252 -12.63 10.80 23.78
C ILE A 252 -13.74 9.86 23.32
N LYS A 253 -13.45 8.56 23.25
CA LYS A 253 -14.42 7.53 22.84
C LYS A 253 -15.31 7.20 24.02
N PHE A 254 -16.56 7.65 23.98
CA PHE A 254 -17.56 7.50 25.05
C PHE A 254 -18.16 6.08 25.16
N THR A 255 -17.68 5.09 24.41
CA THR A 255 -18.40 3.81 24.23
C THR A 255 -17.72 2.56 24.82
N LEU A 256 -16.64 2.70 25.60
CA LEU A 256 -15.99 1.54 26.22
C LEU A 256 -16.27 1.53 27.72
N ASP A 257 -17.04 0.54 28.18
CA ASP A 257 -17.20 0.21 29.59
C ASP A 257 -15.81 0.01 30.19
N LYS A 258 -15.43 0.90 31.12
CA LYS A 258 -14.13 0.87 31.80
C LYS A 258 -13.90 -0.44 32.56
N GLU A 259 -14.97 -1.14 32.93
CA GLU A 259 -14.91 -2.44 33.63
C GLU A 259 -14.48 -3.59 32.73
N ALA A 260 -14.69 -3.52 31.40
CA ALA A 260 -14.27 -4.57 30.47
C ALA A 260 -12.75 -4.56 30.18
N MET A 261 -12.02 -3.56 30.69
CA MET A 261 -10.58 -3.38 30.47
C MET A 261 -9.71 -3.87 31.65
N SER A 262 -10.27 -4.16 32.82
CA SER A 262 -9.50 -4.67 33.96
C SER A 262 -9.07 -6.13 33.73
N GLU A 263 -7.86 -6.47 34.18
CA GLU A 263 -7.45 -7.88 34.28
C GLU A 263 -8.25 -8.56 35.39
N PRO A 264 -8.62 -9.86 35.23
CA PRO A 264 -9.21 -10.61 36.33
C PRO A 264 -8.19 -10.65 37.48
N THR A 265 -8.56 -10.07 38.60
CA THR A 265 -7.81 -10.19 39.85
C THR A 265 -7.73 -11.68 40.17
N ALA A 266 -6.51 -12.21 40.27
CA ALA A 266 -6.30 -13.58 40.73
C ALA A 266 -7.01 -13.71 42.08
N LYS A 267 -7.97 -14.64 42.19
CA LYS A 267 -8.58 -14.99 43.46
C LYS A 267 -7.46 -15.52 44.36
N VAL A 268 -7.09 -14.75 45.37
CA VAL A 268 -6.26 -15.24 46.46
C VAL A 268 -7.10 -16.29 47.18
N GLU A 269 -6.70 -17.56 47.09
CA GLU A 269 -7.25 -18.60 47.95
C GLU A 269 -6.88 -18.27 49.39
N GLU A 270 -7.86 -17.97 50.23
CA GLU A 270 -7.69 -17.88 51.67
C GLU A 270 -7.29 -19.26 52.19
N VAL A 271 -6.03 -19.39 52.63
CA VAL A 271 -5.56 -20.53 53.40
C VAL A 271 -6.17 -20.40 54.80
N VAL A 272 -7.22 -21.18 55.07
CA VAL A 272 -7.79 -21.33 56.41
C VAL A 272 -6.84 -22.22 57.23
N GLU A 273 -6.03 -21.60 58.09
CA GLU A 273 -5.27 -22.32 59.11
C GLU A 273 -6.22 -22.93 60.15
N VAL A 274 -6.34 -24.27 60.10
CA VAL A 274 -7.01 -25.04 61.15
C VAL A 274 -6.05 -25.18 62.33
N VAL A 275 -6.20 -24.34 63.35
CA VAL A 275 -5.49 -24.50 64.63
C VAL A 275 -6.06 -25.72 65.35
N LYS A 276 -5.27 -26.79 65.43
CA LYS A 276 -5.52 -27.96 66.29
C LYS A 276 -4.91 -27.76 67.67
N LYS A 277 -5.76 -27.50 68.66
CA LYS A 277 -5.87 -28.13 70.01
C LYS A 277 -6.38 -27.14 71.04
#